data_AF-A0A7W0XA10-F1
#
_entry.id   AF-A0A7W0XA10-F1
#
_cell.length_a   1.000
_cell.length_b   1.000
_cell.length_c   1.000
_cell.angle_alpha   90.00
_cell.angle_beta   90.00
_cell.angle_gamma   90.00
#
_symmetry.space_group_name_H-M   'P 1'
#
loop_
_entity.id
_entity.type
_entity.pdbx_description
1 polymer ?
#
loop_
_entity_poly.entity_id
_entity_poly.type
_entity_poly.pdbx_seq_one_letter_code
_entity_poly.pdbx_strand_id
1 'polypeptide(L)' 'MAPADQVIKPEFHTAKKHFIFTEEHDALRESIGSFVEKELAPHAERWEEETFDDWVFERMGELGFLGLSYPEEYG' A
#
# COMPACT_ATOMS: atom_id res chain seq x y z
N MET A 1 2.36 -6.08 -22.65
CA MET A 1 1.91 -6.66 -21.38
C MET A 1 2.55 -8.03 -21.26
N ALA A 2 3.50 -8.24 -20.34
CA ALA A 2 4.10 -9.56 -20.14
C ALA A 2 3.05 -10.55 -19.59
N PRO A 3 3.07 -11.83 -19.98
CA PRO A 3 2.13 -12.83 -19.46
C PRO A 3 2.36 -13.02 -17.95
N ALA A 4 1.26 -13.10 -17.19
CA ALA A 4 1.28 -13.16 -15.72
C ALA A 4 2.10 -14.32 -15.15
N ASP A 5 2.38 -15.34 -15.96
CA ASP A 5 3.18 -16.53 -15.64
C ASP A 5 4.69 -16.23 -15.46
N GLN A 6 5.18 -15.12 -16.01
CA GLN A 6 6.59 -14.70 -15.89
C GLN A 6 6.84 -13.76 -14.70
N VAL A 7 5.77 -13.38 -13.97
CA VAL A 7 5.87 -12.48 -12.83
C VAL A 7 6.23 -13.30 -11.59
N ILE A 8 7.46 -13.14 -11.11
CA ILE A 8 7.91 -13.75 -9.86
C ILE A 8 7.16 -13.07 -8.70
N LYS A 9 6.12 -13.72 -8.21
CA LYS A 9 5.32 -13.24 -7.08
C LYS A 9 5.86 -13.82 -5.77
N PRO A 10 5.95 -13.00 -4.70
CA PRO A 10 6.33 -13.51 -3.39
C PRO A 10 5.26 -14.45 -2.83
N GLU A 11 5.69 -15.48 -2.11
CA GLU A 11 4.80 -16.29 -1.29
C GLU A 11 4.38 -15.48 -0.04
N PHE A 12 3.14 -15.00 -0.02
CA PHE A 12 2.64 -14.07 1.00
C PHE A 12 2.67 -14.61 2.44
N HIS A 13 2.75 -15.94 2.63
CA HIS A 13 2.76 -16.60 3.94
C HIS A 13 4.14 -17.11 4.37
N THR A 14 5.21 -16.80 3.64
CA THR A 14 6.56 -17.27 4.00
C THR A 14 7.27 -16.28 4.92
N ALA A 15 7.90 -16.76 6.00
CA ALA A 15 8.64 -15.94 6.95
C ALA A 15 9.95 -15.34 6.37
N LYS A 16 10.32 -15.74 5.15
CA LYS A 16 11.57 -15.35 4.49
C LYS A 16 11.32 -14.19 3.53
N LYS A 17 12.04 -13.07 3.73
CA LYS A 17 11.99 -11.89 2.86
C LYS A 17 12.27 -12.28 1.40
N HIS A 18 11.38 -11.88 0.50
CA HIS A 18 11.56 -12.14 -0.94
C HIS A 18 12.65 -11.22 -1.50
N PHE A 19 13.49 -11.75 -2.40
CA PHE A 19 14.68 -11.05 -2.93
C PHE A 19 14.36 -9.78 -3.74
N ILE A 20 13.11 -9.60 -4.16
CA ILE A 20 12.66 -8.42 -4.92
C ILE A 20 12.44 -7.19 -4.04
N PHE A 21 12.35 -7.35 -2.71
CA PHE A 21 12.11 -6.25 -1.79
C PHE A 21 13.44 -5.66 -1.28
N THR A 22 13.63 -4.37 -1.54
CA THR A 22 14.74 -3.58 -0.98
C THR A 22 14.37 -3.02 0.40
N GLU A 23 15.32 -2.39 1.09
CA GLU A 23 15.05 -1.70 2.36
C GLU A 23 14.04 -0.55 2.19
N GLU A 24 14.09 0.18 1.08
CA GLU A 24 13.12 1.23 0.76
C GLU A 24 11.69 0.69 0.66
N HIS A 25 11.52 -0.50 0.08
CA HIS A 25 10.21 -1.14 0.01
C HIS A 25 9.68 -1.54 1.40
N ASP A 26 10.55 -1.97 2.31
CA ASP A 26 10.14 -2.29 3.68
C ASP A 26 9.80 -1.04 4.48
N ALA A 27 10.60 0.02 4.36
CA ALA A 27 10.30 1.30 5.00
C ALA A 27 8.96 1.88 4.51
N LEU A 28 8.68 1.79 3.21
CA LEU A 28 7.39 2.16 2.63
C LEU A 28 6.26 1.28 3.18
N ARG A 29 6.45 -0.03 3.24
CA ARG A 29 5.46 -0.97 3.78
C ARG A 29 5.14 -0.67 5.24
N GLU A 30 6.15 -0.43 6.08
CA GLU A 30 5.95 -0.06 7.50
C GLU A 30 5.17 1.25 7.64
N SER A 31 5.49 2.23 6.80
CA SER A 31 4.81 3.53 6.81
C SER A 31 3.34 3.41 6.44
N ILE A 32 3.04 2.67 5.36
CA ILE A 32 1.65 2.38 4.93
C ILE A 32 0.93 1.53 5.97
N GLY A 33 1.58 0.50 6.51
CA GLY A 33 1.00 -0.37 7.54
C GLY A 33 0.59 0.42 8.78
N SER A 34 1.48 1.29 9.26
CA SER A 34 1.19 2.17 10.40
C SER A 34 0.01 3.11 10.14
N PHE A 35 -0.11 3.65 8.92
CA PHE A 35 -1.25 4.47 8.52
C PHE A 35 -2.55 3.66 8.51
N VAL A 36 -2.54 2.46 7.92
CA VAL A 36 -3.71 1.58 7.87
C VAL A 36 -4.16 1.20 9.29
N GLU A 37 -3.25 0.79 10.16
CA GLU A 37 -3.59 0.36 11.52
C GLU A 37 -4.12 1.49 12.40
N LYS A 38 -3.57 2.71 12.25
CA LYS A 38 -3.93 3.85 13.11
C LYS A 38 -5.13 4.64 12.59
N GLU A 39 -5.22 4.83 11.28
CA GLU A 39 -6.18 5.74 10.67
C GLU A 39 -7.32 5.00 9.95
N LEU A 40 -7.12 3.80 9.38
CA LEU A 40 -8.17 3.10 8.61
C LEU A 40 -8.87 1.99 9.42
N ALA A 41 -8.10 1.16 10.12
CA ALA A 41 -8.62 0.01 10.86
C ALA A 41 -9.75 0.35 11.84
N PRO A 42 -9.75 1.50 12.56
CA PRO A 42 -10.87 1.87 13.43
C PRO A 42 -12.21 2.07 12.71
N HIS A 43 -12.19 2.34 11.40
CA HIS A 43 -13.38 2.60 10.59
C HIS A 43 -13.82 1.37 9.78
N ALA A 44 -13.06 0.27 9.81
CA ALA A 44 -13.29 -0.89 8.96
C ALA A 44 -14.70 -1.48 9.14
N GLU A 45 -15.14 -1.73 10.38
CA GLU A 45 -16.46 -2.31 10.67
C GLU A 45 -17.61 -1.43 10.14
N ARG A 46 -17.46 -0.10 10.26
CA ARG A 46 -18.42 0.87 9.72
C ARG A 46 -18.49 0.82 8.19
N TRP A 47 -17.34 0.72 7.51
CA TRP A 47 -17.27 0.67 6.06
C TRP A 47 -17.81 -0.64 5.47
N GLU A 48 -17.80 -1.72 6.24
CA GLU A 48 -18.43 -2.99 5.82
C GLU A 48 -19.96 -2.86 5.71
N GLU A 49 -20.58 -2.06 6.58
CA GLU A 49 -22.03 -1.81 6.56
C GLU A 49 -22.45 -0.67 5.64
N GLU A 50 -21.58 0.34 5.48
CA GLU A 50 -21.88 1.56 4.74
C GLU A 50 -21.07 1.67 3.43
N THR A 51 -20.19 2.65 3.35
CA THR A 51 -19.36 2.97 2.19
C THR A 51 -18.03 3.52 2.69
N PHE A 52 -16.98 3.24 1.94
CA PHE A 52 -15.65 3.74 2.21
C PHE A 52 -15.60 5.28 2.14
N ASP A 53 -15.04 5.91 3.17
CA ASP A 53 -15.02 7.37 3.24
C ASP A 53 -13.97 7.98 2.29
N ASP A 54 -14.33 9.06 1.59
CA ASP A 54 -13.47 9.71 0.59
C ASP A 54 -12.23 10.41 1.18
N TRP A 55 -12.27 10.81 2.46
CA TRP A 55 -11.16 11.52 3.12
C TRP A 55 -9.85 10.71 3.09
N VAL A 56 -9.95 9.38 3.00
CA VAL A 56 -8.79 8.50 2.97
C VAL A 56 -7.91 8.81 1.76
N PHE A 57 -8.49 9.17 0.60
CA PHE A 57 -7.72 9.52 -0.59
C PHE A 57 -6.95 10.82 -0.42
N GLU A 58 -7.57 11.84 0.18
CA GLU A 58 -6.89 13.10 0.51
C GLU A 58 -5.71 12.84 1.44
N ARG A 59 -5.95 12.05 2.50
CA ARG A 59 -4.93 11.70 3.48
C ARG A 59 -3.77 10.90 2.89
N MET A 60 -4.06 9.95 2.00
CA MET A 60 -3.02 9.21 1.27
C MET A 60 -2.20 10.11 0.35
N GLY A 61 -2.82 11.14 -0.23
CA GLY A 61 -2.14 12.17 -1.02
C GLY A 61 -1.17 13.00 -0.17
N GLU A 62 -1.60 13.48 1.00
CA GLU A 62 -0.73 14.23 1.92
C GLU A 62 0.51 13.43 2.37
N LEU A 63 0.35 12.11 2.53
CA LEU A 63 1.42 11.20 2.94
C LEU A 63 2.32 10.75 1.78
N GLY A 64 2.02 11.16 0.53
CA GLY A 64 2.78 10.78 -0.65
C GLY A 64 2.62 9.30 -1.04
N PHE A 65 1.53 8.65 -0.65
CA PHE A 65 1.27 7.25 -0.96
C PHE A 65 0.59 7.03 -2.31
N LEU A 66 0.19 8.12 -2.97
CA LEU A 66 -0.40 8.09 -4.29
C LEU A 66 0.66 8.39 -5.35
N GLY A 67 0.54 7.74 -6.51
CA GLY A 67 1.40 8.07 -7.64
C GLY A 67 2.86 7.61 -7.54
N LEU A 68 3.21 6.69 -6.64
CA LEU A 68 4.59 6.21 -6.38
C LEU A 68 5.41 5.72 -7.60
N SER A 69 4.75 5.43 -8.71
CA SER A 69 5.40 4.97 -9.96
C SER A 69 5.55 6.08 -11.01
N TYR A 70 5.00 7.27 -10.75
CA TYR A 70 5.09 8.41 -11.63
C TYR A 70 6.26 9.31 -11.20
N PRO A 71 6.88 10.01 -12.16
CA PRO A 71 7.90 11.01 -11.84
C PRO A 71 7.31 12.15 -10.99
N GLU A 72 8.14 12.72 -10.11
CA GLU A 72 7.79 13.84 -9.22
C GLU A 72 7.28 15.09 -9.97
N GLU A 73 7.60 15.23 -11.27
CA GLU A 73 7.11 16.35 -12.09
C GLU A 73 5.57 16.36 -12.25
N TYR A 74 4.90 15.22 -11.97
CA TYR A 74 3.45 15.05 -12.05
C TYR A 74 2.76 15.12 -10.69
N GLY A 75 3.50 15.34 -9.60
CA GLY A 75 2.98 15.37 -8.23
C GLY A 75 4.08 15.37 -7.19
#